data_AF-B5LPF9-F1
#
_entry.id   AF-B5LPF9-F1
#
_cell.length_a   1.000
_cell.length_b   1.000
_cell.length_c   1.000
_cell.angle_alpha   90.00
_cell.angle_beta   90.00
_cell.angle_gamma   90.00
#
_symmetry.space_group_name_H-M   'P 1'
#
loop_
_entity.id
_entity.type
_entity.pdbx_description
1 polymer ?
#
loop_
_entity_poly.entity_id
_entity_poly.type
_entity_poly.pdbx_seq_one_letter_code
_entity_poly.pdbx_strand_id
1 'polypeptide(L)'
;PDVHFISEARHNGSKFVVIAPDFSQVAKYSDWWIPVKAGQDTALWMAVDHVILKEFHVDRQVPYFINYLKNYTDSPFLVRLGKGEKGFKPGQLLRANRVARYRDVENGDWKLLVYDENANAPRMPKGTVGYRWQTEKGNWNLKMEDGLDDTPIAPVLSFLGREDERCPVEFYEFAEGKTYLREVPAKYVETDDGRVPVTTAYDLLMAQFGVARGLGGDYPTSYDDAALPYTPAWQEQYSGIGRDTVIRLAREFAHNAEVTNGQSMI
;
A
#
# COMPACT_ATOMS: atom_id res chain seq x y z
N PRO A 1 25.12 23.03 2.13
CA PRO A 1 25.03 24.22 1.26
C PRO A 1 23.73 24.26 0.44
N ASP A 2 22.67 23.65 0.97
CA ASP A 2 21.52 23.22 0.15
C ASP A 2 20.22 23.96 0.55
N VAL A 3 20.25 24.67 1.67
CA VAL A 3 19.09 25.36 2.26
C VAL A 3 18.51 26.44 1.32
N HIS A 4 19.32 26.99 0.41
CA HIS A 4 18.84 27.99 -0.56
C HIS A 4 17.80 27.41 -1.52
N PHE A 5 17.87 26.10 -1.86
CA PHE A 5 16.90 25.46 -2.73
C PHE A 5 15.47 25.48 -2.15
N ILE A 6 15.31 25.38 -0.82
CA ILE A 6 13.99 25.50 -0.18
C ILE A 6 13.44 26.91 -0.37
N SER A 7 14.27 27.92 -0.16
CA SER A 7 13.86 29.32 -0.36
C SER A 7 13.50 29.58 -1.82
N GLU A 8 14.34 29.14 -2.76
CA GLU A 8 14.11 29.31 -4.21
C GLU A 8 12.85 28.57 -4.69
N ALA A 9 12.63 27.34 -4.23
CA ALA A 9 11.42 26.57 -4.54
C ALA A 9 10.14 27.27 -4.05
N ARG A 10 10.18 27.91 -2.87
CA ARG A 10 9.07 28.72 -2.36
C ARG A 10 8.82 29.96 -3.20
N HIS A 11 9.87 30.64 -3.69
CA HIS A 11 9.71 31.73 -4.66
C HIS A 11 9.12 31.24 -5.99
N ASN A 12 9.34 29.97 -6.33
CA ASN A 12 8.72 29.30 -7.47
C ASN A 12 7.31 28.71 -7.15
N GLY A 13 6.71 29.07 -6.01
CA GLY A 13 5.34 28.70 -5.65
C GLY A 13 5.17 27.37 -4.90
N SER A 14 6.25 26.70 -4.52
CA SER A 14 6.17 25.47 -3.71
C SER A 14 5.77 25.79 -2.27
N LYS A 15 4.81 25.04 -1.71
CA LYS A 15 4.48 25.10 -0.28
C LYS A 15 5.49 24.28 0.53
N PHE A 16 6.01 24.85 1.61
CA PHE A 16 6.95 24.19 2.52
C PHE A 16 6.34 23.98 3.91
N VAL A 17 6.24 22.72 4.33
CA VAL A 17 5.67 22.32 5.64
C VAL A 17 6.78 21.75 6.51
N VAL A 18 6.84 22.15 7.77
CA VAL A 18 7.78 21.61 8.76
C VAL A 18 7.00 20.84 9.83
N ILE A 19 7.31 19.57 10.00
CA ILE A 19 6.77 18.71 11.04
C ILE A 19 7.89 18.53 12.08
N ALA A 20 7.75 19.13 13.25
CA ALA A 20 8.78 19.10 14.30
C ALA A 20 8.19 19.43 15.67
N PRO A 21 8.64 18.81 16.78
CA PRO A 21 8.10 19.05 18.12
C PRO A 21 8.35 20.47 18.64
N ASP A 22 9.45 21.09 18.23
CA ASP A 22 9.84 22.44 18.62
C ASP A 22 9.77 23.42 17.44
N PHE A 23 9.67 24.71 17.77
CA PHE A 23 9.75 25.78 16.77
C PHE A 23 11.21 25.98 16.35
N SER A 24 11.70 25.07 15.52
CA SER A 24 13.09 25.00 15.09
C SER A 24 13.47 26.15 14.12
N GLN A 25 14.76 26.31 13.85
CA GLN A 25 15.25 27.27 12.86
C GLN A 25 14.63 27.05 11.46
N VAL A 26 14.29 25.81 11.12
CA VAL A 26 13.65 25.47 9.84
C VAL A 26 12.17 25.89 9.84
N ALA A 27 11.47 25.69 10.96
CA ALA A 27 10.04 26.04 11.11
C ALA A 27 9.79 27.53 10.84
N LYS A 28 10.73 28.41 11.21
CA LYS A 28 10.68 29.85 10.93
C LYS A 28 10.47 30.19 9.45
N TYR A 29 10.97 29.36 8.54
CA TYR A 29 10.90 29.57 7.09
C TYR A 29 9.81 28.75 6.41
N SER A 30 8.98 28.03 7.17
CA SER A 30 7.88 27.22 6.66
C SER A 30 6.62 28.05 6.41
N ASP A 31 5.79 27.59 5.48
CA ASP A 31 4.43 28.09 5.29
C ASP A 31 3.47 27.49 6.33
N TRP A 32 3.85 26.34 6.91
CA TRP A 32 3.10 25.67 7.95
C TRP A 32 4.00 24.84 8.86
N TRP A 33 3.93 25.08 10.17
CA TRP A 33 4.57 24.25 11.19
C TRP A 33 3.53 23.36 11.90
N ILE A 34 3.81 22.06 11.98
CA ILE A 34 2.99 21.04 12.65
C ILE A 34 3.77 20.53 13.87
N PRO A 35 3.37 20.89 15.11
CA PRO A 35 4.10 20.61 16.34
C PRO A 35 3.83 19.20 16.88
N VAL A 36 4.27 18.18 16.17
CA VAL A 36 4.03 16.78 16.56
C VAL A 36 4.77 16.41 17.86
N LYS A 37 4.15 15.61 18.73
CA LYS A 37 4.86 15.03 19.88
C LYS A 37 6.07 14.21 19.41
N ALA A 38 7.22 14.41 20.03
CA ALA A 38 8.47 13.76 19.64
C ALA A 38 8.33 12.22 19.63
N GLY A 39 8.69 11.60 18.51
CA GLY A 39 8.62 10.14 18.33
C GLY A 39 7.22 9.60 18.00
N GLN A 40 6.24 10.48 17.77
CA GLN A 40 4.85 10.12 17.42
C GLN A 40 4.49 10.47 15.98
N ASP A 41 5.49 10.81 15.16
CA ASP A 41 5.37 11.11 13.74
C ASP A 41 4.72 9.97 12.94
N THR A 42 4.98 8.72 13.33
CA THR A 42 4.38 7.55 12.69
C THR A 42 2.86 7.56 12.79
N ALA A 43 2.29 7.89 13.96
CA ALA A 43 0.83 7.94 14.11
C ALA A 43 0.20 8.99 13.18
N LEU A 44 0.86 10.15 13.04
CA LEU A 44 0.45 11.20 12.11
C LEU A 44 0.48 10.71 10.67
N TRP A 45 1.59 10.11 10.23
CA TRP A 45 1.72 9.60 8.85
C TRP A 45 0.76 8.45 8.56
N MET A 46 0.49 7.57 9.53
CA MET A 46 -0.48 6.49 9.31
C MET A 46 -1.89 7.03 9.01
N ALA A 47 -2.28 8.13 9.65
CA ALA A 47 -3.56 8.78 9.37
C ALA A 47 -3.55 9.63 8.10
N VAL A 48 -2.41 10.22 7.73
CA VAL A 48 -2.25 10.83 6.41
C VAL A 48 -2.48 9.78 5.32
N ASP A 49 -1.82 8.62 5.43
CA ASP A 49 -1.97 7.50 4.50
C ASP A 49 -3.42 6.99 4.43
N HIS A 50 -4.10 6.87 5.58
CA HIS A 50 -5.53 6.50 5.60
C HIS A 50 -6.39 7.45 4.76
N VAL A 51 -6.20 8.76 4.91
CA VAL A 51 -6.96 9.78 4.14
C VAL A 51 -6.62 9.68 2.65
N ILE A 52 -5.34 9.53 2.29
CA ILE A 52 -4.90 9.40 0.90
C ILE A 52 -5.48 8.14 0.26
N LEU A 53 -5.36 7.00 0.92
CA LEU A 53 -5.90 5.72 0.44
C LEU A 53 -7.42 5.75 0.32
N LYS A 54 -8.12 6.38 1.27
CA LYS A 54 -9.58 6.53 1.16
C LYS A 54 -9.97 7.43 -0.01
N GLU A 55 -9.48 8.66 -0.06
CA GLU A 55 -9.98 9.66 -1.00
C GLU A 55 -9.43 9.51 -2.43
N PHE A 56 -8.20 9.03 -2.59
CA PHE A 56 -7.49 9.00 -3.89
C PHE A 56 -7.29 7.60 -4.48
N HIS A 57 -7.69 6.56 -3.75
CA HIS A 57 -7.66 5.17 -4.22
C HIS A 57 -9.00 4.42 -4.11
N VAL A 58 -9.91 4.82 -3.21
CA VAL A 58 -11.22 4.18 -3.03
C VAL A 58 -12.35 5.07 -3.53
N ASP A 59 -12.58 6.22 -2.89
CA ASP A 59 -13.68 7.13 -3.24
C ASP A 59 -13.52 7.64 -4.67
N ARG A 60 -12.27 7.89 -5.07
CA ARG A 60 -11.89 8.27 -6.42
C ARG A 60 -10.56 7.63 -6.75
N GLN A 61 -10.50 6.89 -7.85
CA GLN A 61 -9.25 6.27 -8.30
C GLN A 61 -8.46 7.22 -9.19
N VAL A 62 -7.41 7.83 -8.64
CA VAL A 62 -6.51 8.70 -9.42
C VAL A 62 -5.68 7.87 -10.40
N PRO A 63 -5.78 8.10 -11.73
CA PRO A 63 -5.10 7.26 -12.71
C PRO A 63 -3.58 7.20 -12.52
N TYR A 64 -2.93 8.32 -12.21
CA TYR A 64 -1.49 8.36 -11.97
C TYR A 64 -1.09 7.45 -10.79
N PHE A 65 -1.81 7.51 -9.66
CA PHE A 65 -1.51 6.69 -8.48
C PHE A 65 -1.77 5.20 -8.74
N ILE A 66 -2.90 4.86 -9.35
CA ILE A 66 -3.25 3.47 -9.68
C ILE A 66 -2.23 2.87 -10.65
N ASN A 67 -1.86 3.59 -11.70
CA ASN A 67 -0.87 3.12 -12.66
C ASN A 67 0.52 3.00 -12.03
N TYR A 68 0.88 3.92 -11.12
CA TYR A 68 2.14 3.83 -10.41
C TYR A 68 2.20 2.55 -9.55
N LEU A 69 1.17 2.28 -8.73
CA LEU A 69 1.14 1.09 -7.89
C LEU A 69 1.17 -0.21 -8.70
N LYS A 70 0.46 -0.26 -9.84
CA LYS A 70 0.46 -1.44 -10.72
C LYS A 70 1.84 -1.79 -11.28
N ASN A 71 2.69 -0.80 -11.55
CA ASN A 71 3.93 -1.00 -12.30
C ASN A 71 5.20 -0.94 -11.44
N TYR A 72 5.18 -0.19 -10.33
CA TYR A 72 6.39 0.18 -9.61
C TYR A 72 6.39 -0.27 -8.14
N THR A 73 5.37 -1.01 -7.71
CA THR A 73 5.29 -1.52 -6.34
C THR A 73 4.93 -3.00 -6.32
N ASP A 74 5.01 -3.60 -5.13
CA ASP A 74 4.55 -4.96 -4.87
C ASP A 74 3.04 -5.06 -4.58
N SER A 75 2.30 -3.95 -4.64
CA SER A 75 0.84 -3.88 -4.47
C SER A 75 0.03 -4.96 -5.23
N PRO A 76 0.29 -5.28 -6.51
CA PRO A 76 -0.48 -6.29 -7.24
C PRO A 76 -0.06 -7.74 -6.93
N PHE A 77 1.01 -7.96 -6.16
CA PHE A 77 1.49 -9.31 -5.91
C PHE A 77 0.59 -10.06 -4.93
N LEU A 78 0.51 -11.36 -5.16
CA LEU A 78 -0.35 -12.26 -4.41
C LEU A 78 0.30 -12.66 -3.10
N VAL A 79 -0.43 -12.51 -2.00
CA VAL A 79 -0.05 -12.95 -0.66
C VAL A 79 -0.91 -14.14 -0.28
N ARG A 80 -0.28 -15.25 0.11
CA ARG A 80 -0.98 -16.43 0.64
C ARG A 80 -1.58 -16.09 2.00
N LEU A 81 -2.86 -16.40 2.20
CA LEU A 81 -3.50 -16.31 3.50
C LEU A 81 -3.31 -17.64 4.25
N GLY A 82 -2.70 -17.57 5.43
CA GLY A 82 -2.50 -18.71 6.32
C GLY A 82 -3.53 -18.72 7.45
N LYS A 83 -3.64 -19.84 8.17
CA LYS A 83 -4.50 -19.93 9.36
C LYS A 83 -3.97 -19.03 10.49
N GLY A 84 -4.83 -18.14 10.99
CA GLY A 84 -4.64 -17.34 12.20
C GLY A 84 -5.34 -17.96 13.41
N GLU A 85 -5.38 -17.23 14.53
CA GLU A 85 -6.08 -17.66 15.75
C GLU A 85 -7.60 -17.52 15.66
N LYS A 86 -8.08 -16.42 15.07
CA LYS A 86 -9.49 -16.01 14.93
C LYS A 86 -9.94 -15.91 13.47
N GLY A 87 -9.02 -15.96 12.51
CA GLY A 87 -9.31 -15.95 11.09
C GLY A 87 -8.10 -16.37 10.27
N PHE A 88 -7.74 -15.52 9.31
CA PHE A 88 -6.54 -15.67 8.50
C PHE A 88 -5.45 -14.70 8.93
N LYS A 89 -4.20 -15.02 8.58
CA LYS A 89 -3.08 -14.10 8.69
C LYS A 89 -2.35 -13.97 7.36
N PRO A 90 -1.82 -12.80 7.01
CA PRO A 90 -0.95 -12.65 5.85
C PRO A 90 0.26 -13.57 5.99
N GLY A 91 0.50 -14.39 4.97
CA GLY A 91 1.64 -15.27 4.87
C GLY A 91 2.71 -14.73 3.93
N GLN A 92 3.38 -15.64 3.22
CA GLN A 92 4.38 -15.27 2.22
C GLN A 92 3.71 -14.86 0.90
N LEU A 93 4.42 -14.05 0.11
CA LEU A 93 4.09 -13.82 -1.29
C LEU A 93 4.08 -15.16 -2.04
N LEU A 94 3.11 -15.34 -2.94
CA LEU A 94 2.94 -16.56 -3.72
C LEU A 94 4.07 -16.66 -4.76
N ARG A 95 4.83 -17.76 -4.66
CA ARG A 95 5.98 -18.04 -5.50
C ARG A 95 5.55 -18.74 -6.79
N ALA A 96 6.29 -18.50 -7.86
CA ALA A 96 5.97 -19.01 -9.19
C ALA A 96 5.97 -20.54 -9.26
N ASN A 97 6.98 -21.20 -8.68
CA ASN A 97 7.08 -22.66 -8.71
C ASN A 97 5.95 -23.41 -7.96
N ARG A 98 5.02 -22.70 -7.31
CA ARG A 98 3.87 -23.29 -6.62
C ARG A 98 2.70 -23.53 -7.54
N VAL A 99 2.67 -22.98 -8.75
CA VAL A 99 1.59 -23.18 -9.72
C VAL A 99 2.10 -23.96 -10.93
N ALA A 100 1.23 -24.81 -11.49
CA ALA A 100 1.61 -25.76 -12.54
C ALA A 100 2.32 -25.12 -13.75
N ARG A 101 1.89 -23.93 -14.18
CA ARG A 101 2.46 -23.21 -15.34
C ARG A 101 3.95 -22.87 -15.17
N TYR A 102 4.41 -22.65 -13.93
CA TYR A 102 5.78 -22.19 -13.66
C TYR A 102 6.55 -23.14 -12.74
N ARG A 103 6.11 -24.40 -12.61
CA ARG A 103 6.70 -25.37 -11.68
C ARG A 103 8.22 -25.52 -11.86
N ASP A 104 8.67 -25.58 -13.11
CA ASP A 104 10.06 -25.90 -13.44
C ASP A 104 10.90 -24.67 -13.85
N VAL A 105 10.42 -23.45 -13.60
CA VAL A 105 11.18 -22.24 -13.96
C VAL A 105 12.40 -22.08 -13.07
N GLU A 106 13.54 -21.72 -13.67
CA GLU A 106 14.78 -21.42 -12.94
C GLU A 106 14.53 -20.35 -11.86
N ASN A 107 15.04 -20.59 -10.65
CA ASN A 107 14.85 -19.73 -9.48
C ASN A 107 13.38 -19.45 -9.14
N GLY A 108 12.46 -20.38 -9.42
CA GLY A 108 11.02 -20.18 -9.23
C GLY A 108 10.57 -19.86 -7.79
N ASP A 109 11.36 -20.21 -6.77
CA ASP A 109 11.12 -19.78 -5.39
C ASP A 109 11.34 -18.27 -5.17
N TRP A 110 12.05 -17.61 -6.08
CA TRP A 110 12.43 -16.20 -6.04
C TRP A 110 11.74 -15.36 -7.12
N LYS A 111 10.76 -15.97 -7.80
CA LYS A 111 9.86 -15.30 -8.74
C LYS A 111 8.46 -15.32 -8.15
N LEU A 112 7.77 -14.20 -8.23
CA LEU A 112 6.51 -13.97 -7.53
C LEU A 112 5.37 -13.81 -8.53
N LEU A 113 4.12 -13.98 -8.06
CA LEU A 113 2.95 -13.94 -8.91
C LEU A 113 2.07 -12.71 -8.65
N VAL A 114 1.51 -12.16 -9.72
CA VAL A 114 0.38 -11.22 -9.72
C VAL A 114 -0.84 -11.92 -10.32
N TYR A 115 -2.03 -11.37 -10.14
CA TYR A 115 -3.20 -11.83 -10.90
C TYR A 115 -3.37 -11.00 -12.16
N ASP A 116 -3.39 -11.66 -13.32
CA ASP A 116 -3.57 -11.01 -14.61
C ASP A 116 -5.06 -11.02 -15.00
N GLU A 117 -5.59 -9.84 -15.32
CA GLU A 117 -6.96 -9.67 -15.78
C GLU A 117 -7.20 -10.30 -17.15
N ASN A 118 -6.21 -10.24 -18.05
CA ASN A 118 -6.35 -10.76 -19.41
C ASN A 118 -6.44 -12.29 -19.44
N ALA A 119 -5.55 -12.95 -18.69
CA ALA A 119 -5.54 -14.40 -18.56
C ALA A 119 -6.53 -14.94 -17.52
N ASN A 120 -7.11 -14.08 -16.69
CA ASN A 120 -7.94 -14.45 -15.52
C ASN A 120 -7.25 -15.52 -14.64
N ALA A 121 -5.93 -15.36 -14.42
CA ALA A 121 -5.10 -16.35 -13.75
C ALA A 121 -3.82 -15.71 -13.16
N PRO A 122 -3.15 -16.38 -12.20
CA PRO A 122 -1.83 -15.95 -11.75
C PRO A 122 -0.80 -15.93 -12.89
N ARG A 123 0.00 -14.88 -12.92
CA ARG A 123 1.10 -14.68 -13.89
C ARG A 123 2.38 -14.21 -13.20
N MET A 124 3.51 -14.59 -13.76
CA MET A 124 4.84 -14.30 -13.23
C MET A 124 5.46 -13.13 -14.00
N PRO A 125 5.33 -11.88 -13.52
CA PRO A 125 5.94 -10.74 -14.20
C PRO A 125 7.47 -10.82 -14.13
N LYS A 126 8.11 -10.26 -15.16
CA LYS A 126 9.56 -9.97 -15.16
C LYS A 126 9.98 -9.09 -13.98
N GLY A 127 11.28 -9.05 -13.69
CA GLY A 127 11.86 -8.08 -12.74
C GLY A 127 12.01 -8.53 -11.28
N THR A 128 11.34 -9.60 -10.85
CA THR A 128 11.59 -10.18 -9.52
C THR A 128 13.02 -10.72 -9.37
N VAL A 129 13.51 -10.87 -8.13
CA VAL A 129 14.94 -11.15 -7.86
C VAL A 129 15.44 -12.45 -8.49
N GLY A 130 14.57 -13.44 -8.72
CA GLY A 130 14.93 -14.67 -9.43
C GLY A 130 15.47 -14.44 -10.84
N TYR A 131 15.03 -13.39 -11.55
CA TYR A 131 15.53 -13.02 -12.87
C TYR A 131 16.93 -12.42 -12.86
N ARG A 132 17.37 -11.82 -11.73
CA ARG A 132 18.70 -11.21 -11.63
C ARG A 132 19.81 -12.24 -11.77
N TRP A 133 19.58 -13.43 -11.20
CA TRP A 133 20.59 -14.48 -11.05
C TRP A 133 20.37 -15.70 -11.94
N GLN A 134 19.31 -15.72 -12.74
CA GLN A 134 19.06 -16.80 -13.70
C GLN A 134 20.10 -16.81 -14.83
N THR A 135 20.15 -17.90 -15.59
CA THR A 135 21.09 -18.09 -16.70
C THR A 135 20.82 -17.09 -17.83
N GLU A 136 19.57 -17.00 -18.29
CA GLU A 136 19.16 -16.06 -19.36
C GLU A 136 19.09 -14.61 -18.85
N LYS A 137 19.79 -13.69 -19.52
CA LYS A 137 19.84 -12.27 -19.13
C LYS A 137 18.84 -11.43 -19.90
N GLY A 138 18.52 -10.25 -19.35
CA GLY A 138 17.63 -9.27 -19.97
C GLY A 138 16.23 -9.20 -19.36
N ASN A 139 15.83 -10.20 -18.58
CA ASN A 139 14.48 -10.29 -17.97
C ASN A 139 14.38 -9.67 -16.57
N TRP A 140 15.47 -9.11 -16.02
CA TRP A 140 15.43 -8.33 -14.77
C TRP A 140 15.14 -6.85 -15.08
N ASN A 141 13.89 -6.56 -15.41
CA ASN A 141 13.38 -5.24 -15.77
C ASN A 141 11.91 -5.09 -15.34
N LEU A 142 11.33 -3.89 -15.45
CA LEU A 142 9.96 -3.59 -15.03
C LEU A 142 8.92 -3.65 -16.16
N LYS A 143 9.20 -4.33 -17.27
CA LYS A 143 8.18 -4.55 -18.31
C LYS A 143 7.13 -5.50 -17.76
N MET A 144 5.87 -5.08 -17.83
CA MET A 144 4.73 -5.85 -17.33
C MET A 144 4.34 -6.95 -18.34
N GLU A 145 5.24 -7.94 -18.47
CA GLU A 145 5.16 -9.08 -19.39
C GLU A 145 5.39 -10.36 -18.59
N ASP A 146 4.72 -11.45 -18.97
CA ASP A 146 4.96 -12.78 -18.41
C ASP A 146 6.38 -13.20 -18.77
N GLY A 147 7.21 -13.49 -17.76
CA GLY A 147 8.59 -13.86 -18.02
C GLY A 147 8.78 -15.30 -18.50
N LEU A 148 7.70 -16.03 -18.83
CA LEU A 148 7.75 -17.29 -19.57
C LEU A 148 7.62 -17.12 -21.08
N ASP A 149 6.77 -16.19 -21.54
CA ASP A 149 6.37 -16.09 -22.97
C ASP A 149 6.18 -14.66 -23.49
N ASP A 150 6.60 -13.65 -22.72
CA ASP A 150 6.54 -12.22 -23.05
C ASP A 150 5.13 -11.67 -23.29
N THR A 151 4.09 -12.43 -22.93
CA THR A 151 2.71 -11.96 -23.07
C THR A 151 2.44 -10.77 -22.14
N PRO A 152 1.79 -9.68 -22.61
CA PRO A 152 1.49 -8.54 -21.76
C PRO A 152 0.58 -8.91 -20.58
N ILE A 153 0.95 -8.47 -19.38
CA ILE A 153 0.18 -8.66 -18.14
C ILE A 153 -0.57 -7.37 -17.81
N ALA A 154 -1.86 -7.50 -17.49
CA ALA A 154 -2.69 -6.46 -16.89
C ALA A 154 -2.92 -6.78 -15.40
N PRO A 155 -2.03 -6.34 -14.49
CA PRO A 155 -2.10 -6.72 -13.09
C PRO A 155 -3.31 -6.10 -12.39
N VAL A 156 -3.98 -6.91 -11.60
CA VAL A 156 -5.09 -6.51 -10.74
C VAL A 156 -4.54 -6.02 -9.40
N LEU A 157 -4.95 -4.81 -8.96
CA LEU A 157 -4.62 -4.32 -7.62
C LEU A 157 -5.55 -4.89 -6.55
N SER A 158 -6.84 -5.04 -6.82
CA SER A 158 -7.80 -5.48 -5.82
C SER A 158 -8.71 -6.57 -6.34
N PHE A 159 -8.98 -7.56 -5.50
CA PHE A 159 -10.00 -8.57 -5.77
C PHE A 159 -11.42 -8.14 -5.42
N LEU A 160 -11.63 -6.93 -4.90
CA LEU A 160 -12.96 -6.44 -4.58
C LEU A 160 -13.87 -6.41 -5.83
N GLY A 161 -15.07 -6.98 -5.72
CA GLY A 161 -16.03 -7.15 -6.81
C GLY A 161 -15.73 -8.34 -7.72
N ARG A 162 -14.67 -9.10 -7.44
CA ARG A 162 -14.26 -10.30 -8.17
C ARG A 162 -13.76 -11.41 -7.25
N GLU A 163 -13.96 -11.28 -5.94
CA GLU A 163 -13.51 -12.23 -4.94
C GLU A 163 -14.29 -13.55 -5.01
N ASP A 164 -13.61 -14.64 -4.67
CA ASP A 164 -14.25 -15.94 -4.45
C ASP A 164 -14.77 -16.02 -2.99
N GLU A 165 -14.07 -15.34 -2.07
CA GLU A 165 -14.38 -15.30 -0.64
C GLU A 165 -13.94 -13.98 -0.02
N ARG A 166 -14.65 -13.55 1.04
CA ARG A 166 -14.21 -12.46 1.92
C ARG A 166 -13.62 -13.08 3.17
N CYS A 167 -12.30 -13.01 3.30
CA CYS A 167 -11.58 -13.67 4.38
C CYS A 167 -11.33 -12.69 5.54
N PRO A 168 -11.78 -12.97 6.77
CA PRO A 168 -11.44 -12.15 7.92
C PRO A 168 -9.96 -12.33 8.27
N VAL A 169 -9.16 -11.26 8.12
CA VAL A 169 -7.70 -11.26 8.33
C VAL A 169 -7.33 -10.48 9.58
N GLU A 170 -6.39 -11.04 10.34
CA GLU A 170 -5.85 -10.49 11.58
C GLU A 170 -4.78 -9.44 11.29
N PHE A 171 -4.94 -8.26 11.90
CA PHE A 171 -3.99 -7.15 11.88
C PHE A 171 -3.65 -6.74 13.30
N TYR A 172 -2.37 -6.87 13.67
CA TYR A 172 -1.90 -6.52 15.01
C TYR A 172 -1.51 -5.04 15.08
N GLU A 173 -2.09 -4.33 16.04
CA GLU A 173 -1.77 -2.95 16.36
C GLU A 173 -0.94 -2.92 17.65
N PHE A 174 0.24 -2.32 17.56
CA PHE A 174 1.27 -2.41 18.60
C PHE A 174 1.04 -1.46 19.78
N ALA A 175 0.44 -0.28 19.55
CA ALA A 175 0.29 0.73 20.58
C ALA A 175 -0.68 0.29 21.70
N GLU A 176 -1.75 -0.40 21.32
CA GLU A 176 -2.73 -0.96 22.25
C GLU A 176 -2.54 -2.47 22.51
N GLY A 177 -1.67 -3.13 21.74
CA GLY A 177 -1.46 -4.57 21.82
C GLY A 177 -2.71 -5.38 21.44
N LYS A 178 -3.47 -4.88 20.46
CA LYS A 178 -4.76 -5.45 20.05
C LYS A 178 -4.68 -5.98 18.62
N THR A 179 -5.37 -7.09 18.39
CA THR A 179 -5.60 -7.63 17.03
C THR A 179 -6.97 -7.21 16.56
N TYR A 180 -7.02 -6.57 15.40
CA TYR A 180 -8.23 -6.23 14.66
C TYR A 180 -8.47 -7.26 13.57
N LEU A 181 -9.74 -7.59 13.32
CA LEU A 181 -10.15 -8.55 12.29
C LEU A 181 -10.87 -7.81 11.16
N ARG A 182 -10.28 -7.78 9.96
CA ARG A 182 -10.80 -7.05 8.81
C ARG A 182 -10.92 -7.97 7.61
N GLU A 183 -12.09 -8.02 6.99
CA GLU A 183 -12.29 -8.83 5.79
C GLU A 183 -11.46 -8.29 4.62
N VAL A 184 -10.79 -9.17 3.89
CA VAL A 184 -10.15 -8.86 2.62
C VAL A 184 -10.74 -9.74 1.50
N PRO A 185 -10.90 -9.19 0.29
CA PRO A 185 -11.35 -9.98 -0.85
C PRO A 185 -10.24 -10.94 -1.28
N ALA A 186 -10.56 -12.23 -1.38
CA ALA A 186 -9.60 -13.27 -1.69
C ALA A 186 -10.04 -14.11 -2.89
N LYS A 187 -9.07 -14.71 -3.56
CA LYS A 187 -9.26 -15.74 -4.58
C LYS A 187 -8.59 -17.04 -4.15
N TYR A 188 -9.03 -18.15 -4.72
CA TYR A 188 -8.35 -19.42 -4.56
C TYR A 188 -7.42 -19.71 -5.73
N VAL A 189 -6.21 -20.18 -5.42
CA VAL A 189 -5.21 -20.64 -6.40
C VAL A 189 -4.87 -22.09 -6.14
N GLU A 190 -4.88 -22.91 -7.19
CA GLU A 190 -4.40 -24.29 -7.13
C GLU A 190 -2.87 -24.30 -7.07
N THR A 191 -2.34 -24.94 -6.03
CA THR A 191 -0.89 -25.09 -5.83
C THR A 191 -0.51 -26.53 -5.57
N ASP A 192 0.79 -26.80 -5.54
CA ASP A 192 1.34 -28.10 -5.16
C ASP A 192 0.96 -28.52 -3.72
N ASP A 193 0.66 -27.55 -2.84
CA ASP A 193 0.16 -27.78 -1.47
C ASP A 193 -1.38 -27.92 -1.42
N GLY A 194 -2.04 -27.94 -2.57
CA GLY A 194 -3.50 -27.88 -2.72
C GLY A 194 -4.03 -26.48 -2.97
N ARG A 195 -5.36 -26.33 -2.88
CA ARG A 195 -6.07 -25.07 -3.10
C ARG A 195 -5.82 -24.11 -1.93
N VAL A 196 -5.23 -22.95 -2.18
CA VAL A 196 -4.88 -21.95 -1.15
C VAL A 196 -5.58 -20.61 -1.39
N PRO A 197 -6.08 -19.94 -0.34
CA PRO A 197 -6.60 -18.58 -0.47
C PRO A 197 -5.44 -17.57 -0.60
N VAL A 198 -5.61 -16.62 -1.50
CA VAL A 198 -4.68 -15.51 -1.74
C VAL A 198 -5.44 -14.19 -1.86
N THR A 199 -4.78 -13.11 -1.45
CA THR A 199 -5.22 -11.73 -1.65
C THR A 199 -4.09 -10.94 -2.30
N THR A 200 -4.32 -9.71 -2.74
CA THR A 200 -3.22 -8.83 -3.16
C THR A 200 -2.59 -8.11 -1.97
N ALA A 201 -1.33 -7.70 -2.08
CA ALA A 201 -0.69 -6.84 -1.10
C ALA A 201 -1.42 -5.49 -0.93
N TYR A 202 -2.01 -4.97 -2.01
CA TYR A 202 -2.85 -3.77 -1.97
C TYR A 202 -4.11 -3.93 -1.12
N ASP A 203 -4.80 -5.07 -1.22
CA ASP A 203 -5.98 -5.34 -0.40
C ASP A 203 -5.62 -5.45 1.09
N LEU A 204 -4.46 -6.05 1.39
CA LEU A 204 -3.90 -6.07 2.74
C LEU A 204 -3.48 -4.68 3.22
N LEU A 205 -2.92 -3.84 2.35
CA LEU A 205 -2.57 -2.46 2.67
C LEU A 205 -3.82 -1.66 3.04
N MET A 206 -4.88 -1.72 2.22
CA MET A 206 -6.16 -1.08 2.51
C MET A 206 -6.75 -1.54 3.84
N ALA A 207 -6.67 -2.85 4.12
CA ALA A 207 -7.13 -3.40 5.39
C ALA A 207 -6.26 -2.98 6.57
N GLN A 208 -4.92 -2.97 6.45
CA GLN A 208 -4.01 -2.50 7.49
C GLN A 208 -4.34 -1.06 7.89
N PHE A 209 -4.52 -0.17 6.91
CA PHE A 209 -4.85 1.24 7.12
C PHE A 209 -6.33 1.49 7.50
N GLY A 210 -7.16 0.45 7.63
CA GLY A 210 -8.55 0.60 8.03
C GLY A 210 -9.40 1.32 6.98
N VAL A 211 -9.07 1.22 5.70
CA VAL A 211 -9.84 1.86 4.63
C VAL A 211 -11.05 0.99 4.30
N ALA A 212 -12.23 1.44 4.70
CA ALA A 212 -13.50 0.74 4.48
C ALA A 212 -13.87 0.72 2.98
N ARG A 213 -14.23 -0.46 2.47
CA ARG A 213 -14.58 -0.68 1.05
C ARG A 213 -15.84 -1.53 0.85
N GLY A 214 -16.76 -1.50 1.82
CA GLY A 214 -17.95 -2.38 1.83
C GLY A 214 -17.67 -3.83 2.28
N LEU A 215 -16.57 -4.01 3.01
CA LEU A 215 -16.12 -5.27 3.60
C LEU A 215 -16.42 -5.27 5.11
N GLY A 216 -16.64 -6.43 5.70
CA GLY A 216 -16.93 -6.61 7.12
C GLY A 216 -15.70 -6.55 8.03
N GLY A 217 -15.94 -6.52 9.33
CA GLY A 217 -14.91 -6.47 10.36
C GLY A 217 -14.63 -5.07 10.89
N ASP A 218 -13.48 -4.90 11.54
CA ASP A 218 -13.09 -3.73 12.34
C ASP A 218 -12.63 -2.54 11.47
N TYR A 219 -13.49 -2.10 10.56
CA TYR A 219 -13.27 -0.93 9.72
C TYR A 219 -13.90 0.34 10.33
N PRO A 220 -13.15 1.46 10.42
CA PRO A 220 -13.71 2.74 10.85
C PRO A 220 -14.79 3.23 9.90
N THR A 221 -15.84 3.81 10.49
CA THR A 221 -16.98 4.35 9.73
C THR A 221 -16.77 5.81 9.30
N SER A 222 -15.86 6.52 9.95
CA SER A 222 -15.53 7.91 9.66
C SER A 222 -14.12 8.28 10.12
N TYR A 223 -13.64 9.46 9.72
CA TYR A 223 -12.38 10.00 10.25
C TYR A 223 -12.45 10.35 11.75
N ASP A 224 -13.66 10.45 12.31
CA ASP A 224 -13.90 10.80 13.70
C ASP A 224 -13.82 9.61 14.66
N ASP A 225 -13.70 8.39 14.14
CA ASP A 225 -13.59 7.17 14.92
C ASP A 225 -12.21 7.06 15.58
N ALA A 226 -12.12 7.43 16.85
CA ALA A 226 -10.88 7.35 17.62
C ALA A 226 -10.55 5.94 18.15
N ALA A 227 -11.49 5.00 18.05
CA ALA A 227 -11.35 3.66 18.62
C ALA A 227 -10.64 2.68 17.69
N LEU A 228 -10.65 2.96 16.38
CA LEU A 228 -10.02 2.12 15.36
C LEU A 228 -8.73 2.76 14.82
N PRO A 229 -7.68 1.96 14.58
CA PRO A 229 -6.36 2.49 14.29
C PRO A 229 -6.27 3.22 12.95
N TYR A 230 -5.36 4.18 12.92
CA TYR A 230 -4.94 4.96 11.76
C TYR A 230 -5.97 5.94 11.19
N THR A 231 -7.08 6.20 11.89
CA THR A 231 -7.95 7.32 11.52
C THR A 231 -7.33 8.66 11.94
N PRO A 232 -7.75 9.79 11.34
CA PRO A 232 -7.39 11.13 11.80
C PRO A 232 -7.69 11.41 13.29
N ALA A 233 -8.81 10.89 13.82
CA ALA A 233 -9.15 11.00 15.24
C ALA A 233 -8.28 10.11 16.14
N TRP A 234 -7.99 8.87 15.70
CA TRP A 234 -7.15 7.94 16.45
C TRP A 234 -5.75 8.51 16.67
N GLN A 235 -5.14 9.15 15.67
CA GLN A 235 -3.77 9.63 15.81
C GLN A 235 -3.62 10.81 16.79
N GLU A 236 -4.71 11.56 17.10
CA GLU A 236 -4.65 12.75 17.95
C GLU A 236 -4.09 12.44 19.34
N GLN A 237 -4.43 11.26 19.89
CA GLN A 237 -3.96 10.84 21.22
C GLN A 237 -2.43 10.65 21.25
N TYR A 238 -1.85 10.21 20.13
CA TYR A 238 -0.42 9.94 19.98
C TYR A 238 0.34 11.19 19.59
N SER A 239 -0.03 11.85 18.51
CA SER A 239 0.72 12.97 17.92
C SER A 239 0.43 14.31 18.60
N GLY A 240 -0.73 14.47 19.22
CA GLY A 240 -1.25 15.76 19.72
C GLY A 240 -1.76 16.70 18.62
N ILE A 241 -1.75 16.28 17.35
CA ILE A 241 -2.19 17.08 16.21
C ILE A 241 -3.66 16.82 15.94
N GLY A 242 -4.47 17.87 15.82
CA GLY A 242 -5.90 17.75 15.51
C GLY A 242 -6.17 17.16 14.12
N ARG A 243 -7.24 16.37 13.99
CA ARG A 243 -7.65 15.63 12.78
C ARG A 243 -7.78 16.51 11.54
N ASP A 244 -8.29 17.72 11.68
CA ASP A 244 -8.45 18.65 10.55
C ASP A 244 -7.10 19.02 9.92
N THR A 245 -6.06 19.16 10.74
CA THR A 245 -4.69 19.38 10.26
C THR A 245 -4.19 18.18 9.45
N VAL A 246 -4.40 16.96 9.96
CA VAL A 246 -3.98 15.73 9.26
C VAL A 246 -4.73 15.56 7.94
N ILE A 247 -6.04 15.74 7.95
CA ILE A 247 -6.89 15.66 6.75
C ILE A 247 -6.45 16.69 5.72
N ARG A 248 -6.20 17.93 6.15
CA ARG A 248 -5.71 19.00 5.27
C ARG A 248 -4.34 18.67 4.69
N LEU A 249 -3.39 18.21 5.51
CA LEU A 249 -2.05 17.82 5.07
C LEU A 249 -2.12 16.72 4.01
N ALA A 250 -2.90 15.66 4.27
CA ALA A 250 -3.09 14.55 3.35
C ALA A 250 -3.67 15.00 2.01
N ARG A 251 -4.75 15.79 2.04
CA ARG A 251 -5.41 16.30 0.83
C ARG A 251 -4.51 17.20 0.02
N GLU A 252 -3.83 18.17 0.65
CA GLU A 252 -2.94 19.07 -0.07
C GLU A 252 -1.73 18.33 -0.66
N PHE A 253 -1.14 17.40 0.09
CA PHE A 253 0.01 16.61 -0.35
C PHE A 253 -0.34 15.70 -1.53
N ALA A 254 -1.44 14.95 -1.43
CA ALA A 254 -1.90 14.06 -2.50
C ALA A 254 -2.45 14.83 -3.70
N HIS A 255 -3.19 15.92 -3.49
CA HIS A 255 -3.68 16.72 -4.61
C HIS A 255 -2.53 17.31 -5.44
N ASN A 256 -1.48 17.83 -4.79
CA ASN A 256 -0.30 18.29 -5.50
C ASN A 256 0.35 17.15 -6.30
N ALA A 257 0.54 15.97 -5.71
CA ALA A 257 1.11 14.81 -6.39
C ALA A 257 0.25 14.36 -7.58
N GLU A 258 -1.08 14.45 -7.47
CA GLU A 258 -2.01 14.14 -8.55
C GLU A 258 -1.83 15.11 -9.73
N VAL A 259 -1.89 16.42 -9.50
CA VAL A 259 -1.89 17.41 -10.60
C VAL A 259 -0.51 17.59 -11.23
N THR A 260 0.56 17.20 -10.53
CA THR A 260 1.95 17.32 -11.00
C THR A 260 2.59 16.00 -11.43
N ASN A 261 1.87 14.87 -11.35
CA ASN A 261 2.41 13.53 -11.55
C ASN A 261 3.61 13.23 -10.64
N GLY A 262 3.44 13.45 -9.34
CA GLY A 262 4.36 12.99 -8.29
C GLY A 262 5.33 14.04 -7.75
N GLN A 263 5.13 15.33 -7.97
CA GLN A 263 6.01 16.39 -7.45
C GLN A 263 5.67 16.82 -6.02
N SER A 264 5.38 15.86 -5.14
CA SER A 264 5.30 16.05 -3.68
C SER A 264 6.49 15.34 -3.02
N MET A 265 7.19 16.03 -2.12
CA MET A 265 8.42 15.54 -1.51
C MET A 265 8.37 15.72 0.01
N ILE A 266 8.94 14.76 0.73
CA ILE A 266 9.19 14.78 2.18
C ILE A 266 10.71 14.80 2.37
#